data_AF-K2AJV2-F1
#
_entry.id   AF-K2AJV2-F1
#
_cell.length_a   1.000
_cell.length_b   1.000
_cell.length_c   1.000
_cell.angle_alpha   90.00
_cell.angle_beta   90.00
_cell.angle_gamma   90.00
#
_symmetry.space_group_name_H-M   'P 1'
#
loop_
_entity.id
_entity.type
_entity.pdbx_description
1 polymer ?
#
loop_
_entity_poly.entity_id
_entity_poly.type
_entity_poly.pdbx_seq_one_letter_code
_entity_poly.pdbx_strand_id
1 'polypeptide(L)'
;MNKRSQLIVIIIVLCLLVFGVGVLLLDRKGYINIFADTVDSNVSSNINQNFSIKKSQLATIDSEKLVAYISEIKDNRCPLQVICFWPGTVDIKLNLVKNGRVLSTLDFSSYTDLEMKPDIAIASTRFKNVGNYKIFLTGVGQQTQNNDSGNLNATFYISLFNQGVAKSMIFKTGLPSMNGKVLTAYQDGNVYIDDFNVKANSIDGTQPYQYITTSQSEKLYFKPNKYLSQKKEYSFKDTDNITFEFMNLLIGDLNKDDTINSLDWSLLNGFWQQNNSSFDLTGDSVINSLDWSLMNINWNKQGDGLKEGWQMYLDNKG
;
A
#
# COMPACT_ATOMS: atom_id res chain seq x y z
N MET A 1 -43.20 -5.35 63.37
CA MET A 1 -43.54 -4.96 61.98
C MET A 1 -44.94 -5.44 61.66
N ASN A 2 -45.81 -4.57 61.16
CA ASN A 2 -47.16 -4.96 60.74
C ASN A 2 -47.06 -5.88 59.51
N LYS A 3 -47.91 -6.91 59.40
CA LYS A 3 -47.91 -7.87 58.27
C LYS A 3 -47.95 -7.15 56.91
N ARG A 4 -48.59 -5.99 56.85
CA ARG A 4 -48.61 -5.13 55.64
C ARG A 4 -47.24 -4.57 55.26
N SER A 5 -46.41 -4.19 56.22
CA SER A 5 -45.07 -3.65 55.96
C SER A 5 -44.10 -4.74 55.48
N GLN A 6 -44.24 -5.98 55.96
CA GLN A 6 -43.43 -7.11 55.47
C GLN A 6 -43.76 -7.47 54.02
N LEU A 7 -45.04 -7.42 53.63
CA LEU A 7 -45.47 -7.72 52.27
C LEU A 7 -44.90 -6.70 51.25
N ILE A 8 -44.88 -5.42 51.60
CA ILE A 8 -44.35 -4.36 50.73
C ILE A 8 -42.85 -4.54 50.46
N VAL A 9 -42.07 -4.88 51.50
CA VAL A 9 -40.63 -5.10 51.35
C VAL A 9 -40.34 -6.31 50.46
N ILE A 10 -41.10 -7.39 50.59
CA ILE A 10 -40.94 -8.59 49.75
C ILE A 10 -41.22 -8.25 48.28
N ILE A 11 -42.27 -7.48 47.99
CA ILE A 11 -42.61 -7.08 46.61
C ILE A 11 -41.50 -6.22 45.99
N ILE A 12 -40.95 -5.26 46.74
CA ILE A 12 -39.86 -4.38 46.24
C ILE A 12 -38.61 -5.21 45.93
N VAL A 13 -38.23 -6.14 46.81
CA VAL A 13 -37.06 -7.01 46.59
C VAL A 13 -37.27 -7.92 45.37
N LEU A 14 -38.49 -8.45 45.18
CA LEU A 14 -38.81 -9.27 44.01
C LEU A 14 -38.77 -8.45 42.71
N CYS A 15 -39.31 -7.23 42.71
CA CYS A 15 -39.24 -6.33 41.57
C CYS A 15 -37.79 -5.98 41.21
N LEU A 16 -36.93 -5.70 42.21
CA LEU A 16 -35.52 -5.41 41.98
C LEU A 16 -34.75 -6.62 41.45
N LEU A 17 -35.08 -7.84 41.90
CA LEU A 17 -34.50 -9.08 41.35
C LEU A 17 -34.93 -9.31 39.91
N VAL A 18 -36.21 -9.12 39.58
CA VAL A 18 -36.72 -9.28 38.21
C VAL A 18 -36.11 -8.23 37.27
N PHE A 19 -35.99 -6.97 37.72
CA PHE A 19 -35.34 -5.93 36.94
C PHE A 19 -33.82 -6.16 36.78
N GLY A 20 -33.13 -6.57 37.85
CA GLY A 20 -31.69 -6.85 37.80
C GLY A 20 -31.34 -8.02 36.87
N VAL A 21 -32.12 -9.11 36.92
CA VAL A 21 -31.96 -10.25 36.01
C VAL A 21 -32.35 -9.88 34.58
N GLY A 22 -33.39 -9.07 34.38
CA GLY A 22 -33.79 -8.56 33.08
C GLY A 22 -32.69 -7.75 32.38
N VAL A 23 -32.02 -6.85 33.12
CA VAL A 23 -30.91 -6.04 32.58
C VAL A 23 -29.67 -6.91 32.27
N LEU A 24 -29.35 -7.90 33.11
CA LEU A 24 -28.24 -8.83 32.86
C LEU A 24 -28.47 -9.76 31.66
N LEU A 25 -29.73 -10.12 31.38
CA LEU A 25 -30.08 -10.94 30.21
C LEU A 25 -30.12 -10.12 28.91
N LEU A 26 -30.44 -8.83 28.98
CA LEU A 26 -30.43 -7.93 27.81
C LEU A 26 -29.00 -7.62 27.33
N ASP A 27 -28.04 -7.49 28.24
CA ASP A 27 -26.64 -7.22 27.87
C ASP A 27 -25.97 -8.43 27.18
N ARG A 28 -26.48 -9.65 27.39
CA ARG A 28 -25.92 -10.88 26.79
C ARG A 28 -26.51 -11.26 25.43
N LYS A 29 -27.66 -10.69 25.03
CA LYS A 29 -28.33 -11.01 23.75
C LYS A 29 -28.42 -9.83 22.77
N GLY A 30 -28.06 -8.62 23.17
CA GLY A 30 -28.05 -7.44 22.30
C GLY A 30 -26.88 -7.37 21.31
N TYR A 31 -25.87 -8.24 21.48
CA TYR A 31 -24.72 -8.30 20.59
C TYR A 31 -24.89 -9.44 19.58
N ILE A 32 -25.03 -9.07 18.31
CA ILE A 32 -24.84 -9.91 17.11
C ILE A 32 -26.05 -10.78 16.74
N ASN A 33 -27.14 -10.14 16.30
CA ASN A 33 -28.09 -10.74 15.34
C ASN A 33 -28.28 -9.81 14.13
N ILE A 34 -27.24 -9.07 13.74
CA ILE A 34 -27.31 -8.12 12.62
C ILE A 34 -27.12 -8.84 11.27
N PHE A 35 -26.77 -10.13 11.25
CA PHE A 35 -26.40 -10.83 10.01
C PHE A 35 -27.02 -12.21 9.82
N ALA A 36 -28.04 -12.61 10.59
CA ALA A 36 -28.48 -14.01 10.58
C ALA A 36 -29.10 -14.51 9.26
N ASP A 37 -29.48 -13.65 8.31
CA ASP A 37 -30.37 -14.08 7.24
C ASP A 37 -29.72 -14.55 5.92
N THR A 38 -28.47 -14.22 5.62
CA THR A 38 -27.77 -14.77 4.43
C THR A 38 -26.29 -14.38 4.46
N VAL A 39 -25.50 -14.94 5.38
CA VAL A 39 -24.04 -14.81 5.29
C VAL A 39 -23.52 -15.93 4.41
N ASP A 40 -23.12 -15.58 3.18
CA ASP A 40 -22.30 -16.45 2.35
C ASP A 40 -21.02 -16.82 3.11
N SER A 41 -20.56 -18.06 2.95
CA SER A 41 -19.36 -18.67 3.59
C SER A 41 -18.39 -17.68 4.26
N ASN A 42 -18.26 -17.75 5.59
CA ASN A 42 -17.28 -16.95 6.34
C ASN A 42 -15.84 -17.24 5.87
N VAL A 43 -15.04 -16.18 5.75
CA VAL A 43 -13.61 -16.27 5.43
C VAL A 43 -12.82 -16.16 6.73
N SER A 44 -11.93 -17.10 7.03
CA SER A 44 -10.98 -16.98 8.15
C SER A 44 -9.62 -16.51 7.63
N SER A 45 -8.98 -15.60 8.36
CA SER A 45 -7.66 -15.03 8.04
C SER A 45 -6.89 -14.68 9.32
N ASN A 46 -5.64 -14.26 9.17
CA ASN A 46 -4.78 -13.77 10.25
C ASN A 46 -4.25 -12.36 9.95
N ILE A 47 -3.77 -11.69 11.00
CA ILE A 47 -2.98 -10.46 10.82
C ILE A 47 -1.77 -10.76 9.92
N ASN A 48 -1.43 -9.79 9.06
CA ASN A 48 -0.38 -9.88 8.05
C ASN A 48 -0.64 -10.94 6.96
N GLN A 49 -1.90 -11.29 6.72
CA GLN A 49 -2.31 -12.15 5.62
C GLN A 49 -3.33 -11.43 4.73
N ASN A 50 -3.25 -11.65 3.41
CA ASN A 50 -4.28 -11.20 2.48
C ASN A 50 -5.56 -12.02 2.67
N PHE A 51 -6.71 -11.37 2.58
CA PHE A 51 -8.01 -12.05 2.50
C PHE A 51 -8.92 -11.33 1.50
N SER A 52 -9.80 -12.09 0.85
CA SER A 52 -10.79 -11.55 -0.10
C SER A 52 -12.19 -11.78 0.45
N ILE A 53 -13.02 -10.74 0.42
CA ILE A 53 -14.44 -10.83 0.80
C ILE A 53 -15.31 -10.13 -0.24
N LYS A 54 -16.51 -10.69 -0.45
CA LYS A 54 -17.58 -10.05 -1.20
C LYS A 54 -18.48 -9.21 -0.29
N LYS A 55 -19.38 -8.43 -0.90
CA LYS A 55 -20.50 -7.84 -0.15
C LYS A 55 -21.27 -8.96 0.57
N SER A 56 -21.67 -8.71 1.82
CA SER A 56 -22.36 -9.68 2.69
C SER A 56 -21.52 -10.85 3.22
N GLN A 57 -20.25 -10.98 2.85
CA GLN A 57 -19.33 -11.92 3.50
C GLN A 57 -18.64 -11.29 4.71
N LEU A 58 -18.37 -12.13 5.71
CA LEU A 58 -17.59 -11.78 6.88
C LEU A 58 -16.18 -12.38 6.77
N ALA A 59 -15.15 -11.58 7.01
CA ALA A 59 -13.80 -12.06 7.29
C ALA A 59 -13.55 -12.01 8.80
N THR A 60 -13.28 -13.16 9.41
CA THR A 60 -12.83 -13.23 10.81
C THR A 60 -11.31 -13.28 10.84
N ILE A 61 -10.69 -12.35 11.58
CA ILE A 61 -9.26 -12.34 11.84
C ILE A 61 -9.03 -12.86 13.26
N ASP A 62 -8.82 -14.18 13.35
CA ASP A 62 -8.93 -14.94 14.61
C ASP A 62 -7.92 -14.49 15.66
N SER A 63 -6.71 -14.14 15.23
CA SER A 63 -5.61 -13.66 16.08
C SER A 63 -5.96 -12.42 16.92
N GLU A 64 -6.87 -11.57 16.46
CA GLU A 64 -7.21 -10.30 17.11
C GLU A 64 -8.69 -10.18 17.53
N LYS A 65 -9.47 -11.25 17.33
CA LYS A 65 -10.94 -11.24 17.49
C LYS A 65 -11.59 -10.08 16.73
N LEU A 66 -11.08 -9.85 15.52
CA LEU A 66 -11.58 -8.85 14.59
C LEU A 66 -12.51 -9.51 13.58
N VAL A 67 -13.53 -8.75 13.16
CA VAL A 67 -14.39 -9.10 12.05
C VAL A 67 -14.40 -7.92 11.08
N ALA A 68 -14.13 -8.20 9.81
CA ALA A 68 -14.17 -7.23 8.72
C ALA A 68 -15.31 -7.60 7.75
N TYR A 69 -16.10 -6.63 7.33
CA TYR A 69 -17.14 -6.87 6.32
C TYR A 69 -17.42 -5.63 5.48
N ILE A 70 -17.81 -5.84 4.24
CA ILE A 70 -18.15 -4.76 3.32
C ILE A 70 -19.63 -4.43 3.46
N SER A 71 -19.94 -3.20 3.89
CA SER A 71 -21.32 -2.72 3.98
C SER A 71 -21.84 -2.13 2.67
N GLU A 72 -20.97 -1.52 1.88
CA GLU A 72 -21.34 -0.83 0.65
C GLU A 72 -20.23 -1.00 -0.39
N ILE A 73 -20.63 -1.29 -1.63
CA ILE A 73 -19.77 -1.25 -2.82
C ILE A 73 -20.53 -0.44 -3.87
N LYS A 74 -19.92 0.63 -4.36
CA LYS A 74 -20.38 1.36 -5.55
C LYS A 74 -19.34 1.17 -6.64
N ASP A 75 -19.70 0.45 -7.68
CA ASP A 75 -18.82 0.23 -8.82
C ASP A 75 -19.36 1.04 -10.00
N ASN A 76 -18.62 2.08 -10.35
CA ASN A 76 -18.85 2.95 -11.48
C ASN A 76 -17.83 2.69 -12.60
N ARG A 77 -17.06 1.59 -12.53
CA ARG A 77 -16.11 1.19 -13.58
C ARG A 77 -16.84 0.93 -14.89
N CYS A 78 -16.11 1.09 -15.98
CA CYS A 78 -16.60 0.69 -17.28
C CYS A 78 -16.71 -0.84 -17.37
N PRO A 79 -17.82 -1.39 -17.90
CA PRO A 79 -17.91 -2.81 -18.21
C PRO A 79 -16.79 -3.24 -19.17
N LEU A 80 -16.31 -4.49 -19.03
CA LEU A 80 -15.13 -5.03 -19.76
C LEU A 80 -15.23 -5.01 -21.29
N GLN A 81 -16.42 -4.74 -21.84
CA GLN A 81 -16.70 -4.73 -23.28
C GLN A 81 -17.22 -3.39 -23.79
N VAL A 82 -17.15 -2.35 -22.96
CA VAL A 82 -17.57 -1.00 -23.32
C VAL A 82 -16.34 -0.10 -23.28
N ILE A 83 -16.20 0.75 -24.28
CA ILE A 83 -15.22 1.84 -24.26
C ILE A 83 -15.88 3.02 -23.57
N CYS A 84 -15.47 3.32 -22.34
CA CYS A 84 -15.93 4.50 -21.64
C CYS A 84 -15.02 5.68 -21.91
N PHE A 85 -15.62 6.87 -21.99
CA PHE A 85 -14.89 8.12 -22.14
C PHE A 85 -14.21 8.57 -20.82
N TRP A 86 -14.67 8.06 -19.67
CA TRP A 86 -14.18 8.44 -18.34
C TRP A 86 -13.69 7.21 -17.57
N PRO A 87 -12.61 7.33 -16.79
CA PRO A 87 -12.19 6.26 -15.89
C PRO A 87 -13.20 6.14 -14.76
N GLY A 88 -13.79 4.96 -14.62
CA GLY A 88 -14.73 4.74 -13.54
C GLY A 88 -14.02 4.44 -12.22
N THR A 89 -14.79 4.53 -11.13
CA THR A 89 -14.29 4.33 -9.76
C THR A 89 -14.97 3.15 -9.11
N VAL A 90 -14.31 2.54 -8.12
CA VAL A 90 -14.96 1.66 -7.14
C VAL A 90 -14.80 2.27 -5.77
N ASP A 91 -15.93 2.53 -5.11
CA ASP A 91 -15.99 2.99 -3.73
C ASP A 91 -16.45 1.84 -2.83
N ILE A 92 -15.68 1.55 -1.78
CA ILE A 92 -15.91 0.43 -0.86
C ILE A 92 -15.97 0.94 0.57
N LYS A 93 -17.03 0.57 1.31
CA LYS A 93 -17.15 0.83 2.75
C LYS A 93 -16.91 -0.44 3.56
N LEU A 94 -15.74 -0.53 4.17
CA LEU A 94 -15.35 -1.62 5.04
C LEU A 94 -15.65 -1.28 6.51
N ASN A 95 -16.44 -2.11 7.19
CA ASN A 95 -16.59 -2.02 8.64
C ASN A 95 -15.62 -2.97 9.32
N LEU A 96 -14.99 -2.48 10.38
CA LEU A 96 -14.18 -3.28 11.28
C LEU A 96 -14.89 -3.37 12.63
N VAL A 97 -15.05 -4.59 13.16
CA VAL A 97 -15.67 -4.88 14.45
C VAL A 97 -14.65 -5.60 15.32
N LYS A 98 -14.45 -5.13 16.56
CA LYS A 98 -13.61 -5.82 17.55
C LYS A 98 -14.44 -6.17 18.77
N ASN A 99 -14.41 -7.45 19.17
CA ASN A 99 -15.17 -7.93 20.33
C ASN A 99 -16.66 -7.53 20.29
N GLY A 100 -17.29 -7.64 19.11
CA GLY A 100 -18.71 -7.30 18.91
C GLY A 100 -19.03 -5.80 18.81
N ARG A 101 -18.06 -4.90 19.01
CA ARG A 101 -18.26 -3.45 18.86
C ARG A 101 -17.68 -2.95 17.54
N VAL A 102 -18.43 -2.13 16.81
CA VAL A 102 -17.92 -1.46 15.61
C VAL A 102 -16.77 -0.56 16.01
N LEU A 103 -15.58 -0.85 15.48
CA LEU A 103 -14.36 -0.11 15.74
C LEU A 103 -14.27 1.11 14.81
N SER A 104 -14.55 0.93 13.52
CA SER A 104 -14.60 2.01 12.53
C SER A 104 -15.25 1.56 11.22
N THR A 105 -15.69 2.53 10.41
CA THR A 105 -16.12 2.39 9.02
C THR A 105 -15.11 3.11 8.13
N LEU A 106 -14.60 2.42 7.12
CA LEU A 106 -13.52 2.89 6.27
C LEU A 106 -13.97 3.00 4.82
N ASP A 107 -13.84 4.19 4.26
CA ASP A 107 -14.08 4.45 2.83
C ASP A 107 -12.78 4.27 2.03
N PHE A 108 -12.80 3.35 1.07
CA PHE A 108 -11.73 3.17 0.09
C PHE A 108 -12.25 3.51 -1.31
N SER A 109 -11.43 4.18 -2.11
CA SER A 109 -11.69 4.44 -3.53
C SER A 109 -10.58 3.84 -4.40
N SER A 110 -10.96 3.18 -5.48
CA SER A 110 -10.05 2.64 -6.49
C SER A 110 -10.43 3.16 -7.88
N TYR A 111 -9.45 3.36 -8.75
CA TYR A 111 -9.66 3.87 -10.11
C TYR A 111 -9.13 2.84 -11.11
N THR A 112 -9.81 2.69 -12.24
CA THR A 112 -9.25 2.01 -13.41
C THR A 112 -8.39 2.99 -14.18
N ASP A 113 -7.14 2.61 -14.44
CA ASP A 113 -6.28 3.40 -15.33
C ASP A 113 -6.86 3.41 -16.75
N LEU A 114 -6.80 4.56 -17.43
CA LEU A 114 -7.37 4.77 -18.75
C LEU A 114 -6.63 4.00 -19.85
N GLU A 115 -5.36 3.66 -19.60
CA GLU A 115 -4.46 3.11 -20.63
C GLU A 115 -4.14 1.62 -20.44
N MET A 116 -4.62 0.98 -19.37
CA MET A 116 -4.37 -0.44 -19.12
C MET A 116 -5.65 -1.26 -19.20
N LYS A 117 -5.51 -2.45 -19.80
CA LYS A 117 -6.49 -3.53 -19.79
C LYS A 117 -7.25 -3.55 -18.45
N PRO A 118 -8.59 -3.67 -18.46
CA PRO A 118 -9.45 -3.47 -17.29
C PRO A 118 -9.22 -4.48 -16.14
N ASP A 119 -8.20 -5.33 -16.24
CA ASP A 119 -7.94 -6.53 -15.43
C ASP A 119 -7.60 -6.23 -13.98
N ILE A 120 -7.07 -5.04 -13.66
CA ILE A 120 -6.67 -4.69 -12.29
C ILE A 120 -6.95 -3.21 -12.00
N ALA A 121 -7.91 -2.94 -11.11
CA ALA A 121 -8.15 -1.58 -10.59
C ALA A 121 -7.09 -1.22 -9.53
N ILE A 122 -6.51 -0.01 -9.63
CA ILE A 122 -5.44 0.47 -8.75
C ILE A 122 -6.06 1.37 -7.66
N ALA A 123 -5.92 0.97 -6.39
CA ALA A 123 -6.42 1.75 -5.26
C ALA A 123 -5.69 3.10 -5.11
N SER A 124 -6.41 4.23 -5.04
CA SER A 124 -5.79 5.56 -4.90
C SER A 124 -5.34 5.85 -3.47
N THR A 125 -6.07 5.33 -2.47
CA THR A 125 -5.66 5.31 -1.06
C THR A 125 -5.36 3.87 -0.68
N ARG A 126 -4.07 3.51 -0.62
CA ARG A 126 -3.68 2.12 -0.33
C ARG A 126 -3.98 1.67 1.08
N PHE A 127 -4.14 2.59 2.06
CA PHE A 127 -4.41 2.20 3.45
C PHE A 127 -5.23 3.22 4.27
N LYS A 128 -5.82 2.73 5.36
CA LYS A 128 -6.44 3.52 6.44
C LYS A 128 -5.94 3.01 7.80
N ASN A 129 -5.83 3.92 8.77
CA ASN A 129 -5.46 3.57 10.14
C ASN A 129 -6.71 3.53 11.03
N VAL A 130 -6.87 2.49 11.85
CA VAL A 130 -7.96 2.35 12.82
C VAL A 130 -7.42 1.78 14.11
N GLY A 131 -7.34 2.61 15.16
CA GLY A 131 -6.68 2.22 16.40
C GLY A 131 -5.25 1.74 16.13
N ASN A 132 -4.96 0.49 16.49
CA ASN A 132 -3.65 -0.15 16.26
C ASN A 132 -3.64 -1.01 14.99
N TYR A 133 -4.45 -0.69 13.97
CA TYR A 133 -4.47 -1.43 12.71
C TYR A 133 -4.19 -0.52 11.53
N LYS A 134 -3.43 -1.03 10.57
CA LYS A 134 -3.26 -0.45 9.24
C LYS A 134 -3.90 -1.41 8.24
N ILE A 135 -4.90 -0.91 7.53
CA ILE A 135 -5.77 -1.73 6.69
C ILE A 135 -5.58 -1.28 5.26
N PHE A 136 -5.17 -2.20 4.41
CA PHE A 136 -4.88 -1.94 3.01
C PHE A 136 -5.93 -2.55 2.12
N LEU A 137 -6.34 -1.82 1.09
CA LEU A 137 -7.07 -2.36 -0.05
C LEU A 137 -6.04 -2.74 -1.11
N THR A 138 -5.80 -4.03 -1.29
CA THR A 138 -4.74 -4.55 -2.17
C THR A 138 -5.26 -4.92 -3.56
N GLY A 139 -6.57 -5.15 -3.70
CA GLY A 139 -7.19 -5.39 -5.00
C GLY A 139 -8.71 -5.34 -4.95
N VAL A 140 -9.32 -5.07 -6.10
CA VAL A 140 -10.76 -5.18 -6.30
C VAL A 140 -10.98 -5.95 -7.59
N GLY A 141 -11.59 -7.13 -7.48
CA GLY A 141 -11.88 -7.96 -8.64
C GLY A 141 -12.84 -7.30 -9.61
N GLN A 142 -12.89 -7.86 -10.81
CA GLN A 142 -13.67 -7.31 -11.92
C GLN A 142 -15.16 -7.62 -11.79
N GLN A 143 -15.95 -6.73 -12.37
CA GLN A 143 -17.35 -7.00 -12.67
C GLN A 143 -17.42 -8.01 -13.83
N THR A 144 -18.13 -9.13 -13.62
CA THR A 144 -18.49 -10.02 -14.73
C THR A 144 -19.64 -9.40 -15.53
N GLN A 145 -19.88 -9.83 -16.77
CA GLN A 145 -20.75 -9.13 -17.74
C GLN A 145 -22.18 -8.83 -17.28
N ASN A 146 -22.67 -9.50 -16.25
CA ASN A 146 -23.96 -9.21 -15.65
C ASN A 146 -23.70 -8.17 -14.55
N ASN A 147 -24.35 -7.00 -14.63
CA ASN A 147 -24.19 -5.84 -13.73
C ASN A 147 -24.48 -6.10 -12.23
N ASP A 148 -24.41 -7.34 -11.78
CA ASP A 148 -24.55 -7.79 -10.41
C ASP A 148 -23.34 -7.40 -9.57
N SER A 149 -23.38 -6.16 -9.08
CA SER A 149 -22.47 -5.62 -8.06
C SER A 149 -22.28 -6.54 -6.83
N GLY A 150 -23.18 -7.50 -6.60
CA GLY A 150 -23.09 -8.50 -5.54
C GLY A 150 -21.90 -9.47 -5.65
N ASN A 151 -21.27 -9.61 -6.83
CA ASN A 151 -20.17 -10.56 -7.02
C ASN A 151 -18.76 -9.97 -6.90
N LEU A 152 -18.64 -8.68 -6.65
CA LEU A 152 -17.35 -8.02 -6.51
C LEU A 152 -16.64 -8.47 -5.24
N ASN A 153 -15.45 -9.04 -5.42
CA ASN A 153 -14.52 -9.40 -4.38
C ASN A 153 -13.51 -8.26 -4.17
N ALA A 154 -13.34 -7.82 -2.93
CA ALA A 154 -12.27 -6.92 -2.55
C ALA A 154 -11.26 -7.65 -1.66
N THR A 155 -9.98 -7.48 -1.98
CA THR A 155 -8.86 -8.08 -1.26
C THR A 155 -8.26 -7.05 -0.32
N PHE A 156 -8.15 -7.43 0.95
CA PHE A 156 -7.59 -6.61 2.00
C PHE A 156 -6.38 -7.26 2.63
N TYR A 157 -5.54 -6.43 3.22
CA TYR A 157 -4.43 -6.83 4.10
C TYR A 157 -4.52 -6.01 5.38
N ILE A 158 -4.48 -6.65 6.54
CA ILE A 158 -4.52 -5.96 7.83
C ILE A 158 -3.23 -6.26 8.58
N SER A 159 -2.49 -5.21 8.95
CA SER A 159 -1.34 -5.31 9.84
C SER A 159 -1.59 -4.59 11.16
N LEU A 160 -0.96 -5.06 12.22
CA LEU A 160 -0.89 -4.31 13.47
C LEU A 160 0.02 -3.09 13.31
N PHE A 161 -0.38 -1.99 13.92
CA PHE A 161 0.47 -0.86 14.31
C PHE A 161 1.31 -1.35 15.49
N ASN A 162 2.24 -2.28 15.25
CA ASN A 162 3.27 -2.50 16.26
C ASN A 162 4.00 -1.18 16.45
N GLN A 163 4.33 -0.87 17.71
CA GLN A 163 4.97 0.35 18.17
C GLN A 163 6.39 0.58 17.62
N GLY A 164 6.68 0.17 16.39
CA GLY A 164 7.71 0.80 15.59
C GLY A 164 7.21 2.20 15.24
N VAL A 165 7.84 3.19 15.84
CA VAL A 165 7.71 4.61 15.47
C VAL A 165 7.61 4.69 13.94
N ALA A 166 6.61 5.38 13.40
CA ALA A 166 6.63 5.72 11.98
C ALA A 166 7.88 6.57 11.75
N LYS A 167 8.98 5.97 11.24
CA LYS A 167 10.27 6.64 11.10
C LYS A 167 10.22 7.44 9.82
N SER A 168 10.55 8.72 9.90
CA SER A 168 10.68 9.54 8.70
C SER A 168 12.04 9.27 8.06
N MET A 169 12.04 8.55 6.95
CA MET A 169 13.12 8.43 5.98
C MET A 169 13.21 9.74 5.19
N ILE A 170 14.34 10.42 5.31
CA ILE A 170 14.61 11.65 4.58
C ILE A 170 15.71 11.34 3.56
N PHE A 171 15.41 11.52 2.28
CA PHE A 171 16.42 11.44 1.24
C PHE A 171 16.99 12.82 0.98
N LYS A 172 18.31 12.96 0.99
CA LYS A 172 19.00 14.13 0.47
C LYS A 172 19.74 13.71 -0.79
N THR A 173 19.34 14.24 -1.92
CA THR A 173 20.07 14.06 -3.19
C THR A 173 20.91 15.29 -3.44
N GLY A 174 22.23 15.14 -3.63
CA GLY A 174 23.10 16.23 -4.07
C GLY A 174 22.93 16.61 -5.55
N LEU A 175 21.85 16.16 -6.21
CA LEU A 175 21.63 16.28 -7.65
C LEU A 175 20.36 17.10 -7.95
N PRO A 176 20.36 17.93 -9.02
CA PRO A 176 19.38 19.00 -9.19
C PRO A 176 18.00 18.63 -9.75
N SER A 177 17.64 17.37 -10.04
CA SER A 177 16.28 17.02 -10.52
C SER A 177 16.08 15.50 -10.70
N MET A 178 15.05 14.90 -10.09
CA MET A 178 14.61 13.52 -10.39
C MET A 178 13.06 13.41 -10.34
N ASN A 179 12.42 12.85 -11.36
CA ASN A 179 10.98 12.55 -11.37
C ASN A 179 10.73 11.01 -11.41
N GLY A 180 9.89 10.46 -10.52
CA GLY A 180 9.52 9.02 -10.41
C GLY A 180 8.52 8.68 -9.27
N LYS A 181 7.62 7.70 -9.44
CA LYS A 181 6.47 7.40 -8.54
C LYS A 181 6.73 6.17 -7.64
N VAL A 182 6.49 6.26 -6.33
CA VAL A 182 6.83 5.18 -5.37
C VAL A 182 5.88 3.96 -5.45
N LEU A 183 6.45 2.77 -5.66
CA LEU A 183 5.87 1.47 -5.34
C LEU A 183 6.69 0.83 -4.21
N THR A 184 6.06 0.60 -3.04
CA THR A 184 6.67 -0.18 -1.97
C THR A 184 6.26 -1.63 -2.15
N ALA A 185 7.20 -2.51 -2.51
CA ALA A 185 7.03 -3.95 -2.44
C ALA A 185 7.85 -4.48 -1.25
N TYR A 186 7.22 -5.34 -0.46
CA TYR A 186 7.90 -6.15 0.56
C TYR A 186 8.04 -7.56 -0.01
N GLN A 187 9.26 -8.00 -0.24
CA GLN A 187 9.56 -9.40 -0.59
C GLN A 187 10.77 -9.86 0.24
N ASP A 188 10.62 -10.97 0.95
CA ASP A 188 11.70 -11.66 1.68
C ASP A 188 12.50 -10.83 2.71
N GLY A 189 11.86 -9.84 3.35
CA GLY A 189 12.48 -9.02 4.39
C GLY A 189 13.34 -7.86 3.86
N ASN A 190 13.32 -7.61 2.55
CA ASN A 190 13.97 -6.46 1.92
C ASN A 190 12.93 -5.40 1.53
N VAL A 191 13.40 -4.14 1.45
CA VAL A 191 12.61 -2.99 1.01
C VAL A 191 13.11 -2.56 -0.34
N TYR A 192 12.20 -2.57 -1.31
CA TYR A 192 12.50 -2.15 -2.67
C TYR A 192 11.90 -0.76 -2.91
N ILE A 193 12.75 0.16 -3.34
CA ILE A 193 12.37 1.52 -3.74
C ILE A 193 12.76 1.64 -5.21
N ASP A 194 11.81 1.30 -6.07
CA ASP A 194 12.04 1.18 -7.52
C ASP A 194 11.96 2.53 -8.24
N ASP A 195 11.38 3.57 -7.61
CA ASP A 195 11.20 4.88 -8.23
C ASP A 195 11.04 6.03 -7.21
N PHE A 196 11.72 7.17 -7.44
CA PHE A 196 11.79 8.31 -6.52
C PHE A 196 11.48 9.66 -7.20
N ASN A 197 10.63 10.50 -6.59
CA ASN A 197 10.26 11.85 -7.04
C ASN A 197 10.90 12.89 -6.11
N VAL A 198 11.86 13.68 -6.61
CA VAL A 198 12.32 14.93 -5.98
C VAL A 198 12.06 16.07 -6.93
N LYS A 199 11.00 16.83 -6.68
CA LYS A 199 10.89 18.16 -7.29
C LYS A 199 11.90 19.08 -6.63
N ALA A 200 12.91 19.47 -7.39
CA ALA A 200 13.88 20.48 -6.99
C ALA A 200 13.22 21.86 -6.98
N ASN A 201 12.58 22.21 -5.86
CA ASN A 201 12.29 23.61 -5.55
C ASN A 201 13.18 24.15 -4.42
N SER A 202 14.20 23.41 -4.01
CA SER A 202 15.17 23.85 -3.01
C SER A 202 16.46 23.04 -3.18
N ILE A 203 17.60 23.73 -3.13
CA ILE A 203 18.95 23.16 -3.11
C ILE A 203 19.16 22.22 -1.89
N ASP A 204 18.23 22.23 -0.94
CA ASP A 204 18.13 21.33 0.22
C ASP A 204 16.86 20.46 0.19
N GLY A 205 16.52 19.88 -0.97
CA GLY A 205 15.33 19.06 -1.21
C GLY A 205 15.17 17.88 -0.23
N THR A 206 14.62 18.17 0.95
CA THR A 206 14.41 17.26 2.08
C THR A 206 12.94 16.86 2.05
N GLN A 207 12.64 15.59 1.77
CA GLN A 207 11.26 15.07 1.80
C GLN A 207 11.13 13.96 2.85
N PRO A 208 10.26 14.11 3.87
CA PRO A 208 10.03 13.07 4.88
C PRO A 208 9.10 11.97 4.35
N TYR A 209 9.57 10.72 4.36
CA TYR A 209 8.79 9.52 4.03
C TYR A 209 8.63 8.65 5.28
N GLN A 210 7.42 8.25 5.66
CA GLN A 210 7.26 7.35 6.81
C GLN A 210 7.51 5.89 6.42
N TYR A 211 8.58 5.30 6.94
CA TYR A 211 8.93 3.88 6.83
C TYR A 211 8.83 3.21 8.21
N ILE A 212 8.40 1.95 8.25
CA ILE A 212 8.31 1.14 9.48
C ILE A 212 9.37 0.06 9.35
N THR A 213 10.47 0.20 10.09
CA THR A 213 11.54 -0.82 10.14
C THR A 213 11.18 -1.81 11.23
N THR A 214 11.48 -3.09 11.02
CA THR A 214 11.67 -4.01 12.15
C THR A 214 13.11 -3.87 12.64
N SER A 215 13.44 -4.22 13.88
CA SER A 215 14.72 -3.90 14.54
C SER A 215 15.92 -4.72 14.02
N GLN A 216 16.06 -4.88 12.70
CA GLN A 216 17.13 -5.63 12.05
C GLN A 216 17.90 -4.76 11.05
N SER A 217 19.12 -5.16 10.72
CA SER A 217 19.87 -4.57 9.61
C SER A 217 19.13 -4.88 8.31
N GLU A 218 18.63 -3.87 7.61
CA GLU A 218 17.98 -4.06 6.31
C GLU A 218 18.94 -3.62 5.20
N LYS A 219 18.94 -4.38 4.10
CA LYS A 219 19.63 -4.02 2.86
C LYS A 219 18.68 -3.18 2.04
N LEU A 220 19.10 -1.96 1.69
CA LEU A 220 18.35 -1.10 0.78
C LEU A 220 19.00 -1.11 -0.58
N TYR A 221 18.16 -1.28 -1.60
CA TYR A 221 18.55 -1.18 -2.98
C TYR A 221 17.89 0.07 -3.56
N PHE A 222 18.70 0.86 -4.26
CA PHE A 222 18.27 2.10 -4.89
C PHE A 222 18.63 2.05 -6.37
N LYS A 223 17.64 2.19 -7.23
CA LYS A 223 17.79 2.11 -8.70
C LYS A 223 17.09 3.29 -9.37
N PRO A 224 17.66 4.50 -9.31
CA PRO A 224 17.07 5.63 -10.03
C PRO A 224 17.21 5.47 -11.54
N ASN A 225 16.27 6.06 -12.28
CA ASN A 225 16.27 6.04 -13.73
C ASN A 225 17.59 6.60 -14.30
N LYS A 226 18.17 5.93 -15.30
CA LYS A 226 19.46 6.23 -15.95
C LYS A 226 20.72 5.92 -15.14
N TYR A 227 20.59 5.43 -13.91
CA TYR A 227 21.75 5.11 -13.06
C TYR A 227 21.84 3.61 -12.79
N LEU A 228 23.06 3.14 -12.51
CA LEU A 228 23.29 1.82 -11.94
C LEU A 228 22.66 1.72 -10.54
N SER A 229 22.22 0.51 -10.20
CA SER A 229 21.69 0.20 -8.88
C SER A 229 22.82 0.28 -7.85
N GLN A 230 22.50 0.81 -6.67
CA GLN A 230 23.40 0.84 -5.54
C GLN A 230 22.76 0.13 -4.36
N LYS A 231 23.52 -0.79 -3.76
CA LYS A 231 23.14 -1.44 -2.51
C LYS A 231 23.80 -0.72 -1.35
N LYS A 232 23.04 -0.49 -0.29
CA LYS A 232 23.59 0.02 0.96
C LYS A 232 22.92 -0.63 2.16
N GLU A 233 23.75 -1.10 3.08
CA GLU A 233 23.29 -1.76 4.30
C GLU A 233 23.15 -0.71 5.40
N TYR A 234 21.99 -0.70 6.05
CA TYR A 234 21.71 0.23 7.13
C TYR A 234 21.38 -0.53 8.41
N SER A 235 22.09 -0.16 9.47
CA SER A 235 21.73 -0.58 10.83
C SER A 235 20.83 0.48 11.44
N PHE A 236 19.56 0.12 11.63
CA PHE A 236 18.56 1.00 12.20
C PHE A 236 18.68 0.94 13.72
N LYS A 237 19.08 2.06 14.35
CA LYS A 237 18.86 2.27 15.80
C LYS A 237 17.49 2.92 15.99
N ASP A 238 16.84 2.63 17.12
CA ASP A 238 15.38 2.78 17.26
C ASP A 238 14.82 4.21 17.24
N THR A 239 15.65 5.26 17.09
CA THR A 239 15.21 6.64 17.35
C THR A 239 15.56 7.70 16.32
N ASP A 240 16.31 7.38 15.25
CA ASP A 240 16.90 8.44 14.42
C ASP A 240 16.15 8.65 13.09
N ASN A 241 15.94 9.90 12.70
CA ASN A 241 15.67 10.26 11.32
C ASN A 241 16.90 9.86 10.50
N ILE A 242 16.75 8.92 9.57
CA ILE A 242 17.87 8.46 8.76
C ILE A 242 17.92 9.29 7.50
N THR A 243 19.04 10.00 7.33
CA THR A 243 19.38 10.64 6.06
C THR A 243 20.16 9.65 5.22
N PHE A 244 19.60 9.31 4.06
CA PHE A 244 20.26 8.45 3.09
C PHE A 244 21.11 9.31 2.18
N GLU A 245 22.42 9.26 2.39
CA GLU A 245 23.39 9.84 1.45
C GLU A 245 23.79 8.77 0.43
N PHE A 246 23.20 8.86 -0.76
CA PHE A 246 23.66 8.13 -1.94
C PHE A 246 24.74 8.96 -2.61
N MET A 247 25.98 8.78 -2.17
CA MET A 247 27.13 9.39 -2.81
C MET A 247 27.54 8.56 -4.02
N ASN A 248 27.71 9.23 -5.16
CA ASN A 248 28.31 8.70 -6.39
C ASN A 248 27.49 7.63 -7.14
N LEU A 249 26.22 7.93 -7.42
CA LEU A 249 25.45 7.11 -8.36
C LEU A 249 26.09 7.19 -9.75
N LEU A 250 26.26 6.02 -10.37
CA LEU A 250 26.91 5.90 -11.66
C LEU A 250 25.87 6.03 -12.76
N ILE A 251 25.87 7.15 -13.46
CA ILE A 251 24.93 7.44 -14.55
C ILE A 251 25.37 6.74 -15.85
N GLY A 252 24.40 6.32 -16.67
CA GLY A 252 24.62 5.78 -18.00
C GLY A 252 23.83 4.53 -18.34
N ASP A 253 23.07 3.94 -17.40
CA ASP A 253 22.27 2.74 -17.65
C ASP A 253 20.88 3.13 -18.13
N LEU A 254 20.74 3.26 -19.44
CA LEU A 254 19.56 3.76 -20.13
C LEU A 254 18.59 2.65 -20.50
N ASN A 255 19.06 1.40 -20.62
CA ASN A 255 18.22 0.24 -20.91
C ASN A 255 17.74 -0.51 -19.65
N LYS A 256 18.19 -0.07 -18.46
CA LYS A 256 17.84 -0.62 -17.14
C LYS A 256 18.31 -2.06 -16.93
N ASP A 257 19.36 -2.47 -17.63
CA ASP A 257 19.95 -3.80 -17.45
C ASP A 257 21.00 -3.84 -16.34
N ASP A 258 21.25 -2.72 -15.66
CA ASP A 258 22.24 -2.58 -14.58
C ASP A 258 23.69 -2.76 -15.03
N THR A 259 23.98 -2.57 -16.31
CA THR A 259 25.32 -2.55 -16.90
C THR A 259 25.44 -1.41 -17.90
N ILE A 260 26.48 -0.58 -17.79
CA ILE A 260 26.69 0.51 -18.76
C ILE A 260 27.56 0.00 -19.90
N ASN A 261 26.99 -0.16 -21.10
CA ASN A 261 27.68 -0.72 -22.25
C ASN A 261 27.19 -0.16 -23.60
N SER A 262 27.51 -0.85 -24.70
CA SER A 262 27.16 -0.43 -26.07
C SER A 262 25.66 -0.33 -26.34
N LEU A 263 24.83 -1.05 -25.58
CA LEU A 263 23.39 -0.97 -25.70
C LEU A 263 22.87 0.37 -25.19
N ASP A 264 23.36 0.86 -24.04
CA ASP A 264 23.04 2.21 -23.55
C ASP A 264 23.49 3.30 -24.50
N TRP A 265 24.71 3.17 -25.02
CA TRP A 265 25.22 4.08 -26.03
C TRP A 265 24.31 4.14 -27.27
N SER A 266 23.82 2.98 -27.73
CA SER A 266 22.94 2.95 -28.90
C SER A 266 21.63 3.72 -28.66
N LEU A 267 21.10 3.67 -27.45
CA LEU A 267 19.92 4.44 -27.04
C LEU A 267 20.25 5.94 -26.99
N LEU A 268 21.35 6.34 -26.36
CA LEU A 268 21.80 7.74 -26.30
C LEU A 268 22.01 8.33 -27.71
N ASN A 269 22.72 7.59 -28.57
CA ASN A 269 23.03 8.01 -29.93
C ASN A 269 21.79 8.10 -30.84
N GLY A 270 20.74 7.31 -30.56
CA GLY A 270 19.46 7.41 -31.27
C GLY A 270 18.79 8.79 -31.15
N PHE A 271 19.14 9.55 -30.11
CA PHE A 271 18.64 10.89 -29.84
C PHE A 271 19.72 11.99 -29.92
N TRP A 272 20.82 11.74 -30.64
CA TRP A 272 21.92 12.70 -30.75
C TRP A 272 21.45 14.06 -31.30
N GLN A 273 21.88 15.15 -30.65
CA GLN A 273 21.48 16.53 -30.92
C GLN A 273 19.97 16.81 -30.80
N GLN A 274 19.21 15.94 -30.11
CA GLN A 274 17.79 16.12 -29.86
C GLN A 274 17.53 16.48 -28.40
N ASN A 275 16.41 17.14 -28.17
CA ASN A 275 15.88 17.36 -26.83
C ASN A 275 15.04 16.14 -26.43
N ASN A 276 15.61 15.27 -25.60
CA ASN A 276 14.89 14.15 -25.01
C ASN A 276 15.31 13.96 -23.55
N SER A 277 14.44 14.40 -22.64
CA SER A 277 14.68 14.34 -21.19
C SER A 277 14.88 12.92 -20.66
N SER A 278 14.50 11.87 -21.38
CA SER A 278 14.68 10.48 -20.96
C SER A 278 16.11 9.98 -21.19
N PHE A 279 16.87 10.61 -22.08
CA PHE A 279 18.24 10.20 -22.43
C PHE A 279 19.29 11.29 -22.18
N ASP A 280 18.85 12.54 -21.95
CA ASP A 280 19.68 13.64 -21.47
C ASP A 280 20.23 13.32 -20.07
N LEU A 281 21.54 13.11 -19.97
CA LEU A 281 22.24 12.74 -18.75
C LEU A 281 22.71 13.97 -17.96
N THR A 282 22.85 15.12 -18.62
CA THR A 282 23.29 16.38 -18.01
C THR A 282 22.13 17.24 -17.51
N GLY A 283 20.94 17.06 -18.08
CA GLY A 283 19.75 17.88 -17.83
C GLY A 283 19.76 19.22 -18.58
N ASP A 284 20.62 19.40 -19.59
CA ASP A 284 20.76 20.64 -20.36
C ASP A 284 19.81 20.74 -21.57
N SER A 285 18.91 19.75 -21.72
CA SER A 285 17.93 19.61 -22.81
C SER A 285 18.50 19.29 -24.19
N VAL A 286 19.78 18.95 -24.33
CA VAL A 286 20.37 18.56 -25.62
C VAL A 286 21.34 17.39 -25.44
N ILE A 287 21.01 16.25 -26.04
CA ILE A 287 21.88 15.07 -25.97
C ILE A 287 23.09 15.25 -26.88
N ASN A 288 24.30 15.26 -26.31
CA ASN A 288 25.53 15.50 -27.03
C ASN A 288 26.76 14.82 -26.40
N SER A 289 27.96 15.27 -26.79
CA SER A 289 29.23 14.74 -26.29
C SER A 289 29.41 14.84 -24.78
N LEU A 290 28.73 15.77 -24.11
CA LEU A 290 28.75 15.90 -22.66
C LEU A 290 28.04 14.72 -21.99
N ASP A 291 26.85 14.35 -22.46
CA ASP A 291 26.13 13.16 -21.98
C ASP A 291 26.95 11.90 -22.22
N TRP A 292 27.52 11.77 -23.43
CA TRP A 292 28.41 10.65 -23.74
C TRP A 292 29.60 10.59 -22.78
N SER A 293 30.21 11.73 -22.45
CA SER A 293 31.36 11.75 -21.54
C SER A 293 31.00 11.25 -20.14
N LEU A 294 29.79 11.58 -19.63
CA LEU A 294 29.29 11.08 -18.35
C LEU A 294 29.09 9.56 -18.38
N MET A 295 28.47 9.03 -19.43
CA MET A 295 28.29 7.58 -19.61
C MET A 295 29.64 6.86 -19.73
N ASN A 296 30.56 7.39 -20.54
CA ASN A 296 31.84 6.75 -20.85
C ASN A 296 32.77 6.64 -19.63
N ILE A 297 32.69 7.57 -18.68
CA ILE A 297 33.40 7.47 -17.37
C ILE A 297 32.94 6.22 -16.57
N ASN A 298 31.77 5.70 -16.88
CA ASN A 298 31.17 4.53 -16.24
C ASN A 298 31.08 3.31 -17.15
N TRP A 299 31.78 3.31 -18.29
CA TRP A 299 31.74 2.20 -19.24
C TRP A 299 32.13 0.86 -18.61
N ASN A 300 31.40 -0.20 -18.95
CA ASN A 300 31.50 -1.55 -18.41
C ASN A 300 31.31 -1.66 -16.89
N LYS A 301 30.82 -0.62 -16.20
CA LYS A 301 30.43 -0.75 -14.79
C LYS A 301 29.06 -1.44 -14.68
N GLN A 302 28.91 -2.16 -13.58
CA GLN A 302 27.70 -2.92 -13.26
C GLN A 302 27.21 -2.52 -11.88
N GLY A 303 25.89 -2.37 -11.74
CA GLY A 303 25.25 -2.09 -10.46
C GLY A 303 25.25 -3.31 -9.54
N ASP A 304 24.81 -3.09 -8.30
CA ASP A 304 24.86 -4.12 -7.26
C ASP A 304 23.71 -5.13 -7.36
N GLY A 305 22.64 -4.79 -8.08
CA GLY A 305 21.50 -5.65 -8.37
C GLY A 305 21.91 -6.87 -9.20
N LEU A 306 22.65 -6.70 -10.29
CA LEU A 306 23.08 -7.87 -11.07
C LEU A 306 24.12 -8.74 -10.35
N LYS A 307 25.01 -8.18 -9.53
CA LYS A 307 26.08 -8.93 -8.84
C LYS A 307 25.56 -9.98 -7.87
N GLU A 308 24.38 -9.76 -7.31
CA GLU A 308 23.74 -10.68 -6.38
C GLU A 308 22.78 -11.68 -7.06
N GLY A 309 22.75 -11.73 -8.40
CA GLY A 309 21.92 -12.67 -9.16
C GLY A 309 20.46 -12.25 -9.26
N TRP A 310 20.15 -10.97 -9.06
CA TRP A 310 18.80 -10.46 -9.24
C TRP A 310 18.51 -10.32 -10.73
N GLN A 311 17.49 -11.03 -11.20
CA GLN A 311 16.74 -10.56 -12.36
C GLN A 311 15.80 -9.48 -11.84
N MET A 312 16.15 -8.20 -12.07
CA MET A 312 15.15 -7.15 -11.95
C MET A 312 13.97 -7.58 -12.83
N TYR A 313 12.83 -7.88 -12.21
CA TYR A 313 11.56 -7.95 -12.92
C TYR A 313 11.24 -6.52 -13.34
N LEU A 314 11.94 -6.02 -14.36
CA LEU A 314 11.44 -4.94 -15.18
C LEU A 314 10.04 -5.39 -15.59
N ASP A 315 9.02 -4.65 -15.20
CA ASP A 315 7.67 -4.82 -15.76
C ASP A 315 7.84 -4.62 -17.27
N ASN A 316 8.06 -5.73 -17.96
CA ASN A 316 8.38 -5.80 -19.38
C ASN A 316 7.05 -5.61 -20.11
N LYS A 317 6.50 -4.41 -19.99
CA LYS A 317 5.43 -3.87 -20.82
C LYS A 317 6.04 -2.69 -21.55
N GLY A 318 6.57 -3.00 -22.73
CA GLY A 318 6.92 -1.99 -23.74
C GLY A 318 5.68 -1.22 -24.20
#